data_AF-A0A2G8KJU4-F1
#
_entry.id   AF-A0A2G8KJU4-F1
#
_cell.length_a   1.000
_cell.length_b   1.000
_cell.length_c   1.000
_cell.angle_alpha   90.00
_cell.angle_beta   90.00
_cell.angle_gamma   90.00
#
_symmetry.space_group_name_H-M   'P 1'
#
loop_
_entity.id
_entity.type
_entity.pdbx_description
1 polymer ?
#
loop_
_entity_poly.entity_id
_entity_poly.type
_entity_poly.pdbx_seq_one_letter_code
_entity_poly.pdbx_strand_id
1 'polypeptide(L)'
;MANRERRKETETGGKIETGVIKIAETDLQGEDLLHSQMEEDDGIPENQLCSANLKLQKCKKNAWSHDLLSILGECCSDISDLNLKVAKDGYSAIPLTMDGFGFLWSGVKLTHGVSKGKICYQVKLQEHLNVKHLPSEEKTPHVIRVGWSLEKTSLQLGEEKFSYGYGGTAKFSTNCKFEDFGEKFGEGDVITTYLDFEGEKPTISYAKNDKDLGVACTIEEDLEGNALFPHLLLKNTSVEINVGQMEEPFFPIAEGFTLIGDLPEEDKVRGPLPPAEKKDCENGRKLV
;
A
#
# COMPACT_ATOMS: atom_id res chain seq x y z
N MET A 1 -28.42 28.23 -55.71
CA MET A 1 -29.33 27.09 -56.00
C MET A 1 -28.50 25.83 -55.83
N ALA A 2 -28.61 25.13 -54.68
CA ALA A 2 -29.35 23.85 -54.52
C ALA A 2 -28.81 22.76 -55.47
N ASN A 3 -28.36 21.56 -55.08
CA ASN A 3 -28.76 20.56 -54.08
C ASN A 3 -27.56 19.59 -53.93
N ARG A 4 -27.07 19.16 -52.77
CA ARG A 4 -27.54 18.13 -51.80
C ARG A 4 -28.02 16.81 -52.43
N GLU A 5 -27.22 15.74 -52.28
CA GLU A 5 -27.64 14.34 -52.02
C GLU A 5 -26.40 13.48 -51.68
N ARG A 6 -26.15 13.22 -50.38
CA ARG A 6 -26.47 11.97 -49.64
C ARG A 6 -25.85 10.69 -50.24
N ARG A 7 -24.65 10.33 -49.76
CA ARG A 7 -24.24 8.92 -49.61
C ARG A 7 -24.47 8.52 -48.15
N LYS A 8 -25.24 7.45 -47.98
CA LYS A 8 -25.54 6.79 -46.71
C LYS A 8 -24.32 5.95 -46.35
N GLU A 9 -23.67 6.24 -45.23
CA GLU A 9 -22.82 5.26 -44.55
C GLU A 9 -23.72 4.47 -43.59
N THR A 10 -23.72 3.17 -43.79
CA THR A 10 -24.42 2.17 -42.98
C THR A 10 -23.70 2.00 -41.65
N GLU A 11 -24.41 2.32 -40.56
CA GLU A 11 -24.06 1.90 -39.21
C GLU A 11 -24.10 0.37 -39.12
N THR A 12 -22.94 -0.23 -38.87
CA THR A 12 -22.85 -1.58 -38.28
C THR A 12 -22.36 -1.42 -36.85
N GLY A 13 -23.30 -1.55 -35.91
CA GLY A 13 -23.02 -1.57 -34.48
C GLY A 13 -22.11 -2.72 -34.11
N GLY A 14 -20.88 -2.39 -33.72
CA GLY A 14 -19.99 -3.28 -32.99
C GLY A 14 -20.32 -3.18 -31.50
N LYS A 15 -20.93 -4.24 -30.95
CA LYS A 15 -20.98 -4.46 -29.50
C LYS A 15 -19.55 -4.49 -28.96
N ILE A 16 -19.25 -3.61 -28.01
CA ILE A 16 -18.05 -3.69 -27.19
C ILE A 16 -18.39 -4.72 -26.11
N GLU A 17 -18.01 -5.99 -26.34
CA GLU A 17 -18.06 -6.99 -25.27
C GLU A 17 -16.98 -6.64 -24.25
N THR A 18 -17.43 -6.30 -23.05
CA THR A 18 -16.60 -6.18 -21.85
C THR A 18 -16.01 -7.55 -21.55
N GLY A 19 -14.76 -7.77 -21.95
CA GLY A 19 -13.99 -8.97 -21.60
C GLY A 19 -13.70 -8.99 -20.10
N VAL A 20 -14.50 -9.75 -19.36
CA VAL A 20 -14.17 -10.17 -18.00
C VAL A 20 -13.00 -11.14 -18.09
N ILE A 21 -11.83 -10.75 -17.56
CA ILE A 21 -10.71 -11.67 -17.38
C ILE A 21 -11.14 -12.69 -16.31
N LYS A 22 -11.56 -13.88 -16.75
CA LYS A 22 -11.71 -15.03 -15.87
C LYS A 22 -10.32 -15.52 -15.51
N ILE A 23 -9.94 -15.35 -14.24
CA ILE A 23 -8.79 -16.04 -13.67
C ILE A 23 -9.18 -17.51 -13.57
N ALA A 24 -8.42 -18.39 -14.21
CA ALA A 24 -8.66 -19.83 -14.19
C ALA A 24 -8.46 -20.35 -12.76
N GLU A 25 -9.52 -20.93 -12.18
CA GLU A 25 -9.41 -21.84 -11.04
C GLU A 25 -8.64 -23.07 -11.50
N THR A 26 -7.42 -23.27 -10.99
CA THR A 26 -6.73 -24.55 -11.12
C THR A 26 -6.96 -25.37 -9.87
N ASP A 27 -7.59 -26.51 -10.08
CA ASP A 27 -7.91 -27.64 -9.20
C ASP A 27 -7.01 -27.80 -7.96
N LEU A 28 -7.57 -27.51 -6.78
CA LEU A 28 -7.11 -28.02 -5.49
C LEU A 28 -7.94 -29.25 -5.12
N GLN A 29 -7.71 -30.36 -5.82
CA GLN A 29 -8.12 -31.68 -5.34
C GLN A 29 -7.00 -32.26 -4.50
N GLY A 30 -7.12 -32.13 -3.17
CA GLY A 30 -6.20 -32.79 -2.27
C GLY A 30 -6.17 -32.20 -0.87
N GLU A 31 -7.31 -32.17 -0.17
CA GLU A 31 -7.32 -32.04 1.30
C GLU A 31 -8.63 -32.60 1.90
N ASP A 32 -9.04 -33.78 1.42
CA ASP A 32 -9.91 -34.67 2.19
C ASP A 32 -9.00 -35.55 3.06
N LEU A 33 -8.91 -35.21 4.35
CA LEU A 33 -8.62 -36.07 5.51
C LEU A 33 -7.98 -35.23 6.63
N LEU A 34 -8.82 -34.58 7.44
CA LEU A 34 -8.60 -34.36 8.88
C LEU A 34 -9.89 -33.80 9.50
N HIS A 35 -10.94 -34.63 9.48
CA HIS A 35 -12.08 -34.48 10.36
C HIS A 35 -11.98 -35.58 11.42
N SER A 36 -11.43 -35.24 12.59
CA SER A 36 -11.81 -35.87 13.84
C SER A 36 -11.24 -35.09 15.04
N GLN A 37 -12.17 -34.53 15.81
CA GLN A 37 -12.14 -34.35 17.27
C GLN A 37 -11.18 -33.31 17.86
N MET A 38 -11.72 -32.16 18.28
CA MET A 38 -11.42 -31.57 19.60
C MET A 38 -12.70 -30.89 20.12
N GLU A 39 -13.23 -31.43 21.22
CA GLU A 39 -14.27 -30.82 22.06
C GLU A 39 -13.71 -29.63 22.86
N GLU A 40 -14.63 -28.96 23.56
CA GLU A 40 -14.56 -27.67 24.26
C GLU A 40 -13.43 -27.47 25.30
N ASP A 41 -13.14 -26.17 25.48
CA ASP A 41 -12.73 -25.44 26.68
C ASP A 41 -11.25 -25.12 27.00
N ASP A 42 -11.09 -23.88 27.49
CA ASP A 42 -9.99 -23.25 28.21
C ASP A 42 -8.70 -22.77 27.48
N GLY A 43 -8.63 -21.43 27.34
CA GLY A 43 -7.44 -20.56 27.41
C GLY A 43 -6.12 -21.02 26.80
N ILE A 44 -5.73 -20.44 25.66
CA ILE A 44 -4.44 -20.71 25.02
C ILE A 44 -3.28 -20.11 25.85
N PRO A 45 -2.33 -20.91 26.37
CA PRO A 45 -1.16 -20.41 27.08
C PRO A 45 -0.09 -19.88 26.11
N GLU A 46 0.68 -18.89 26.56
CA GLU A 46 1.75 -18.14 25.89
C GLU A 46 2.82 -19.02 25.18
N ASN A 47 2.88 -20.32 25.48
CA ASN A 47 3.78 -21.29 24.88
C ASN A 47 3.33 -21.80 23.47
N GLN A 48 2.09 -21.52 23.03
CA GLN A 48 1.63 -21.86 21.68
C GLN A 48 2.03 -20.86 20.60
N LEU A 49 2.26 -19.57 20.91
CA LEU A 49 2.83 -18.61 19.96
C LEU A 49 4.21 -19.05 19.46
N CYS A 50 5.02 -19.66 20.33
CA CYS A 50 6.34 -20.18 19.97
C CYS A 50 6.25 -21.35 18.98
N SER A 51 5.23 -22.21 19.12
CA SER A 51 4.98 -23.33 18.22
C SER A 51 4.45 -22.91 16.84
N ALA A 52 3.67 -21.82 16.77
CA ALA A 52 3.24 -21.20 15.52
C ALA A 52 4.44 -20.62 14.75
N ASN A 53 5.35 -19.93 15.46
CA ASN A 53 6.62 -19.46 14.91
C ASN A 53 7.51 -20.60 14.38
N LEU A 54 7.55 -21.74 15.06
CA LEU A 54 8.31 -22.91 14.61
C LEU A 54 7.68 -23.61 13.39
N LYS A 55 6.35 -23.59 13.27
CA LYS A 55 5.61 -24.08 12.09
C LYS A 55 5.80 -23.14 10.89
N LEU A 56 5.81 -21.82 11.09
CA LEU A 56 6.19 -20.81 10.10
C LEU A 56 7.61 -21.04 9.54
N GLN A 57 8.57 -21.40 10.38
CA GLN A 57 9.92 -21.78 9.93
C GLN A 57 9.96 -23.08 9.13
N LYS A 58 9.05 -24.02 9.37
CA LYS A 58 8.95 -25.27 8.59
C LYS A 58 8.28 -25.05 7.23
N CYS A 59 7.26 -24.19 7.13
CA CYS A 59 6.69 -23.79 5.84
C CYS A 59 7.71 -23.11 4.92
N LYS A 60 8.73 -22.44 5.49
CA LYS A 60 9.88 -21.90 4.71
C LYS A 60 10.70 -22.97 3.97
N LYS A 61 10.62 -24.27 4.30
CA LYS A 61 11.46 -25.29 3.63
C LYS A 61 10.82 -25.89 2.38
N ASN A 62 9.51 -25.84 2.22
CA ASN A 62 8.82 -26.60 1.16
C ASN A 62 8.24 -25.73 0.03
N ALA A 63 8.41 -24.40 0.08
CA ALA A 63 7.83 -23.49 -0.92
C ALA A 63 8.86 -22.81 -1.87
N TRP A 64 10.14 -23.17 -1.80
CA TRP A 64 11.17 -22.53 -2.62
C TRP A 64 11.87 -23.55 -3.51
N SER A 65 11.47 -23.61 -4.79
CA SER A 65 12.41 -24.07 -5.81
C SER A 65 13.51 -23.01 -5.92
N HIS A 66 14.76 -23.46 -5.86
CA HIS A 66 15.95 -22.64 -5.66
C HIS A 66 16.36 -21.78 -6.88
N ASP A 67 15.55 -21.75 -7.95
CA ASP A 67 15.88 -21.12 -9.24
C ASP A 67 15.17 -19.78 -9.52
N LEU A 68 14.47 -19.20 -8.54
CA LEU A 68 13.77 -17.90 -8.70
C LEU A 68 14.45 -16.72 -8.00
N LEU A 69 15.58 -16.93 -7.33
CA LEU A 69 16.30 -15.90 -6.57
C LEU A 69 17.30 -15.06 -7.39
N SER A 70 17.37 -15.25 -8.72
CA SER A 70 18.28 -14.50 -9.60
C SER A 70 17.60 -13.49 -10.53
N ILE A 71 16.26 -13.30 -10.45
CA ILE A 71 15.54 -12.34 -11.31
C ILE A 71 14.39 -11.68 -10.55
N LEU A 72 14.67 -10.96 -9.46
CA LEU A 72 13.72 -10.00 -8.90
C LEU A 72 14.48 -8.77 -8.41
N GLY A 73 14.29 -7.66 -9.13
CA GLY A 73 14.74 -6.35 -8.71
C GLY A 73 14.04 -5.93 -7.41
N GLU A 74 14.85 -5.44 -6.48
CA GLU A 74 14.53 -4.29 -5.61
C GLU A 74 13.21 -4.27 -4.83
N CYS A 75 12.90 -5.34 -4.07
CA CYS A 75 12.08 -5.17 -2.87
C CYS A 75 12.95 -5.50 -1.65
N CYS A 76 13.41 -4.47 -0.94
CA CYS A 76 14.10 -4.61 0.33
C CYS A 76 13.10 -5.19 1.35
N SER A 77 13.48 -6.23 2.10
CA SER A 77 12.64 -6.81 3.16
C SER A 77 12.32 -5.84 4.29
N ASP A 78 12.99 -4.67 4.33
CA ASP A 78 13.00 -3.76 5.46
C ASP A 78 12.01 -2.58 5.30
N ILE A 79 11.30 -2.51 4.17
CA ILE A 79 10.36 -1.41 3.87
C ILE A 79 8.89 -1.85 3.79
N SER A 80 8.56 -3.11 4.12
CA SER A 80 7.18 -3.63 4.12
C SER A 80 6.96 -4.68 5.20
N ASP A 81 5.75 -4.74 5.76
CA ASP A 81 5.38 -5.80 6.70
C ASP A 81 5.27 -7.17 6.01
N LEU A 82 5.61 -8.25 6.73
CA LEU A 82 5.63 -9.62 6.21
C LEU A 82 4.25 -10.14 5.78
N ASN A 83 3.18 -9.56 6.30
CA ASN A 83 1.81 -9.87 5.95
C ASN A 83 1.30 -9.07 4.72
N LEU A 84 2.18 -8.33 4.03
CA LEU A 84 1.86 -7.65 2.78
C LEU A 84 2.46 -8.38 1.58
N LYS A 85 1.66 -8.60 0.54
CA LYS A 85 2.14 -9.04 -0.77
C LYS A 85 2.22 -7.85 -1.71
N VAL A 86 3.42 -7.55 -2.18
CA VAL A 86 3.65 -6.56 -3.26
C VAL A 86 3.70 -7.32 -4.58
N ALA A 87 3.01 -6.81 -5.61
CA ALA A 87 3.02 -7.38 -6.94
C ALA A 87 4.41 -7.26 -7.59
N LYS A 88 4.67 -8.09 -8.61
CA LYS A 88 5.98 -8.13 -9.28
C LYS A 88 6.37 -6.83 -9.97
N ASP A 89 5.37 -6.04 -10.36
CA ASP A 89 5.57 -4.71 -10.94
C ASP A 89 5.94 -3.65 -9.89
N GLY A 90 5.73 -3.93 -8.60
CA GLY A 90 6.00 -3.01 -7.50
C GLY A 90 4.91 -1.96 -7.27
N TYR A 91 3.81 -1.97 -8.02
CA TYR A 91 2.80 -0.90 -8.00
C TYR A 91 1.44 -1.35 -7.46
N SER A 92 1.28 -2.61 -7.10
CA SER A 92 0.08 -3.11 -6.41
C SER A 92 0.44 -3.82 -5.12
N ALA A 93 -0.41 -3.70 -4.10
CA ALA A 93 -0.19 -4.33 -2.80
C ALA A 93 -1.49 -4.91 -2.22
N ILE A 94 -1.39 -6.11 -1.65
CA ILE A 94 -2.52 -6.86 -1.11
C ILE A 94 -2.13 -7.44 0.26
N PRO A 95 -2.76 -7.03 1.36
CA PRO A 95 -2.52 -7.63 2.68
C PRO A 95 -3.08 -9.05 2.75
N LEU A 96 -2.44 -9.89 3.57
CA LEU A 96 -2.99 -11.19 3.95
C LEU A 96 -4.23 -11.00 4.83
N THR A 97 -5.25 -11.82 4.63
CA THR A 97 -6.53 -11.69 5.35
C THR A 97 -7.01 -12.96 6.05
N MET A 98 -6.37 -14.11 5.79
CA MET A 98 -6.79 -15.38 6.40
C MET A 98 -6.59 -15.37 7.92
N ASP A 99 -7.51 -16.01 8.64
CA ASP A 99 -7.43 -16.20 10.09
C ASP A 99 -7.09 -14.89 10.83
N GLY A 100 -6.06 -14.94 11.69
CA GLY A 100 -5.59 -13.80 12.46
C GLY A 100 -5.04 -12.65 11.62
N PHE A 101 -4.67 -12.86 10.35
CA PHE A 101 -4.15 -11.78 9.50
C PHE A 101 -5.20 -10.72 9.22
N GLY A 102 -6.49 -11.06 9.23
CA GLY A 102 -7.57 -10.08 9.07
C GLY A 102 -7.63 -9.00 10.16
N PHE A 103 -6.97 -9.19 11.31
CA PHE A 103 -6.87 -8.17 12.35
C PHE A 103 -5.63 -7.28 12.20
N LEU A 104 -4.66 -7.68 11.38
CA LEU A 104 -3.37 -7.02 11.29
C LEU A 104 -3.41 -5.88 10.27
N TRP A 105 -2.64 -4.84 10.57
CA TRP A 105 -2.28 -3.84 9.59
C TRP A 105 -1.03 -4.28 8.84
N SER A 106 -0.86 -3.75 7.64
CA SER A 106 0.28 -4.00 6.76
C SER A 106 0.80 -2.67 6.21
N GLY A 107 1.94 -2.22 6.71
CA GLY A 107 2.62 -1.02 6.27
C GLY A 107 3.63 -1.29 5.17
N VAL A 108 3.83 -0.30 4.30
CA VAL A 108 4.87 -0.30 3.26
C VAL A 108 5.30 1.11 2.91
N LYS A 109 6.61 1.31 2.78
CA LYS A 109 7.21 2.52 2.22
C LYS A 109 7.71 2.24 0.81
N LEU A 110 7.68 3.27 -0.03
CA LEU A 110 8.36 3.21 -1.32
C LEU A 110 9.88 3.25 -1.15
N THR A 111 10.59 2.82 -2.20
CA THR A 111 12.05 2.70 -2.20
C THR A 111 12.78 4.04 -2.27
N HIS A 112 12.09 5.12 -2.64
CA HIS A 112 12.65 6.46 -2.78
C HIS A 112 11.80 7.48 -2.06
N GLY A 113 12.48 8.44 -1.43
CA GLY A 113 11.90 9.60 -0.79
C GLY A 113 12.40 10.89 -1.43
N VAL A 114 11.84 12.01 -0.98
CA VAL A 114 12.14 13.35 -1.49
C VAL A 114 12.31 14.35 -0.36
N SER A 115 13.08 15.41 -0.61
CA SER A 115 13.39 16.45 0.38
C SER A 115 13.24 17.89 -0.14
N LYS A 116 12.81 18.06 -1.39
CA LYS A 116 12.66 19.37 -2.07
C LYS A 116 11.65 19.27 -3.21
N GLY A 117 11.10 20.42 -3.62
CA GLY A 117 10.16 20.55 -4.75
C GLY A 117 8.70 20.30 -4.36
N LYS A 118 7.86 20.11 -5.39
CA LYS A 118 6.43 19.79 -5.25
C LYS A 118 6.13 18.42 -5.83
N ILE A 119 5.86 17.45 -4.96
CA ILE A 119 5.82 16.04 -5.29
C ILE A 119 4.47 15.45 -4.92
N CYS A 120 4.01 14.48 -5.70
CA CYS A 120 2.81 13.74 -5.39
C CYS A 120 2.93 12.27 -5.78
N TYR A 121 1.97 11.48 -5.29
CA TYR A 121 1.65 10.17 -5.83
C TYR A 121 0.17 9.88 -5.61
N GLN A 122 -0.36 8.93 -6.36
CA GLN A 122 -1.77 8.55 -6.29
C GLN A 122 -1.92 7.12 -5.80
N VAL A 123 -2.99 6.85 -5.07
CA VAL A 123 -3.34 5.53 -4.55
C VAL A 123 -4.79 5.27 -4.88
N LYS A 124 -5.04 4.25 -5.70
CA LYS A 124 -6.36 3.72 -5.99
C LYS A 124 -6.65 2.57 -5.04
N LEU A 125 -7.75 2.67 -4.31
CA LEU A 125 -8.24 1.58 -3.47
C LEU A 125 -8.99 0.60 -4.38
N GLN A 126 -8.51 -0.64 -4.48
CA GLN A 126 -9.01 -1.61 -5.45
C GLN A 126 -10.19 -2.44 -4.92
N GLU A 127 -9.96 -3.28 -3.90
CA GLU A 127 -10.96 -4.21 -3.39
C GLU A 127 -10.89 -4.29 -1.85
N HIS A 128 -12.05 -4.24 -1.19
CA HIS A 128 -12.19 -4.68 0.19
C HIS A 128 -12.17 -6.22 0.25
N LEU A 129 -11.06 -6.76 0.75
CA LEU A 129 -10.81 -8.20 0.77
C LEU A 129 -11.78 -8.93 1.71
N ASN A 130 -12.22 -10.12 1.34
CA ASN A 130 -13.18 -10.86 2.17
C ASN A 130 -12.60 -11.21 3.55
N VAL A 131 -13.25 -10.70 4.60
CA VAL A 131 -12.91 -10.95 6.01
C VAL A 131 -14.14 -11.29 6.86
N LYS A 132 -15.11 -12.00 6.27
CA LYS A 132 -16.35 -12.41 6.96
C LYS A 132 -16.12 -13.33 8.17
N HIS A 133 -14.93 -13.92 8.30
CA HIS A 133 -14.54 -14.72 9.46
C HIS A 133 -14.23 -13.88 10.70
N LEU A 134 -14.05 -12.56 10.55
CA LEU A 134 -13.85 -11.67 11.68
C LEU A 134 -15.13 -11.53 12.51
N PRO A 135 -14.99 -11.38 13.84
CA PRO A 135 -16.12 -11.18 14.74
C PRO A 135 -16.83 -9.85 14.43
N SER A 136 -18.13 -9.79 14.69
CA SER A 136 -18.99 -8.62 14.42
C SER A 136 -18.57 -7.34 15.15
N GLU A 137 -17.76 -7.48 16.18
CA GLU A 137 -17.17 -6.43 17.01
C GLU A 137 -16.12 -5.59 16.25
N GLU A 138 -15.51 -6.14 15.19
CA GLU A 138 -14.61 -5.41 14.31
C GLU A 138 -15.42 -4.47 13.40
N LYS A 139 -15.62 -3.23 13.88
CA LYS A 139 -16.47 -2.23 13.19
C LYS A 139 -15.82 -1.61 11.95
N THR A 140 -14.50 -1.66 11.85
CA THR A 140 -13.73 -1.05 10.76
C THR A 140 -12.74 -2.06 10.18
N PRO A 141 -13.23 -3.13 9.53
CA PRO A 141 -12.38 -4.19 9.02
C PRO A 141 -11.54 -3.72 7.82
N HIS A 142 -12.01 -2.73 7.06
CA HIS A 142 -11.33 -2.16 5.91
C HIS A 142 -10.92 -0.73 6.21
N VAL A 143 -9.62 -0.49 6.33
CA VAL A 143 -9.08 0.86 6.54
C VAL A 143 -7.73 0.97 5.86
N ILE A 144 -7.49 2.10 5.22
CA ILE A 144 -6.20 2.47 4.66
C ILE A 144 -5.77 3.81 5.25
N ARG A 145 -4.47 4.00 5.44
CA ARG A 145 -3.84 5.32 5.58
C ARG A 145 -2.83 5.53 4.45
N VAL A 146 -2.85 6.73 3.87
CA VAL A 146 -1.95 7.17 2.79
C VAL A 146 -1.20 8.41 3.28
N GLY A 147 0.11 8.49 3.04
CA GLY A 147 0.85 9.72 3.29
C GLY A 147 2.35 9.54 3.28
N TRP A 148 3.05 10.23 4.17
CA TRP A 148 4.49 10.40 4.10
C TRP A 148 5.15 10.13 5.45
N SER A 149 6.36 9.60 5.43
CA SER A 149 7.12 9.43 6.67
C SER A 149 8.63 9.39 6.42
N LEU A 150 9.43 9.66 7.44
CA LEU A 150 10.87 9.46 7.35
C LEU A 150 11.22 7.96 7.24
N GLU A 151 12.36 7.69 6.62
CA GLU A 151 12.92 6.34 6.48
C GLU A 151 12.91 5.56 7.81
N LYS A 152 13.39 6.19 8.88
CA LYS A 152 13.61 5.55 10.19
C LYS A 152 12.36 5.31 11.02
N THR A 153 11.21 5.85 10.62
CA THR A 153 9.95 5.62 11.34
C THR A 153 9.52 4.15 11.23
N SER A 154 8.66 3.70 12.13
CA SER A 154 7.99 2.40 11.98
C SER A 154 7.10 2.35 10.73
N LEU A 155 6.61 1.15 10.39
CA LEU A 155 5.61 0.96 9.33
C LEU A 155 4.18 1.29 9.78
N GLN A 156 3.97 1.71 11.03
CA GLN A 156 2.66 2.14 11.54
C GLN A 156 2.44 3.63 11.23
N LEU A 157 2.06 3.92 9.98
CA LEU A 157 1.84 5.27 9.48
C LEU A 157 0.92 6.11 10.39
N GLY A 158 1.42 7.26 10.83
CA GLY A 158 0.72 8.22 11.70
C GLY A 158 0.87 7.96 13.21
N GLU A 159 1.51 6.86 13.62
CA GLU A 159 1.67 6.45 15.03
C GLU A 159 3.04 6.84 15.62
N GLU A 160 3.80 7.65 14.89
CA GLU A 160 5.10 8.14 15.33
C GLU A 160 5.30 9.60 14.87
N LYS A 161 6.23 10.30 15.49
CA LYS A 161 6.70 11.60 15.00
C LYS A 161 7.28 11.46 13.59
N PHE A 162 7.11 12.48 12.76
CA PHE A 162 7.53 12.49 11.36
C PHE A 162 6.92 11.38 10.49
N SER A 163 5.74 10.91 10.91
CA SER A 163 4.88 9.98 10.19
C SER A 163 3.51 10.64 10.06
N TYR A 164 3.05 10.84 8.84
CA TYR A 164 1.90 11.67 8.50
C TYR A 164 0.95 10.89 7.59
N GLY A 165 -0.22 10.48 8.10
CA GLY A 165 -1.14 9.62 7.36
C GLY A 165 -2.56 10.16 7.34
N TYR A 166 -3.19 10.19 6.18
CA TYR A 166 -4.62 10.41 6.01
C TYR A 166 -5.35 9.08 5.84
N GLY A 167 -6.31 8.81 6.72
CA GLY A 167 -7.04 7.55 6.80
C GLY A 167 -8.44 7.59 6.21
N GLY A 168 -8.91 6.44 5.70
CA GLY A 168 -10.24 6.25 5.08
C GLY A 168 -11.44 6.63 5.97
N THR A 169 -11.21 6.76 7.27
CA THR A 169 -12.20 7.20 8.27
C THR A 169 -12.33 8.72 8.39
N ALA A 170 -11.75 9.49 7.46
CA ALA A 170 -11.69 10.96 7.46
C ALA A 170 -10.85 11.52 8.62
N LYS A 171 -9.67 10.93 8.83
CA LYS A 171 -8.76 11.36 9.90
C LYS A 171 -7.34 11.57 9.39
N PHE A 172 -6.74 12.69 9.73
CA PHE A 172 -5.30 12.90 9.59
C PHE A 172 -4.61 12.45 10.88
N SER A 173 -3.47 11.79 10.75
CA SER A 173 -2.77 11.13 11.85
C SER A 173 -1.28 11.42 11.85
N THR A 174 -0.77 11.81 13.00
CA THR A 174 0.66 11.99 13.25
C THR A 174 0.95 11.87 14.74
N ASN A 175 2.05 11.20 15.10
CA ASN A 175 2.46 11.02 16.49
C ASN A 175 1.33 10.53 17.42
N CYS A 176 0.59 9.50 16.98
CA CYS A 176 -0.57 8.92 17.68
C CYS A 176 -1.74 9.89 17.92
N LYS A 177 -1.74 11.07 17.30
CA LYS A 177 -2.89 11.99 17.31
C LYS A 177 -3.69 11.78 16.04
N PHE A 178 -5.01 11.74 16.18
CA PHE A 178 -5.95 11.49 15.10
C PHE A 178 -7.01 12.58 15.09
N GLU A 179 -6.95 13.46 14.09
CA GLU A 179 -7.80 14.64 13.98
C GLU A 179 -8.71 14.52 12.76
N ASP A 180 -9.94 15.04 12.84
CA ASP A 180 -10.88 14.99 11.72
C ASP A 180 -10.35 15.83 10.54
N PHE A 181 -10.27 15.22 9.36
CA PHE A 181 -9.77 15.87 8.15
C PHE A 181 -10.41 15.28 6.90
N GLY A 182 -10.69 16.15 5.93
CA GLY A 182 -11.17 15.75 4.60
C GLY A 182 -12.49 14.97 4.66
N GLU A 183 -12.56 13.91 3.84
CA GLU A 183 -13.75 13.07 3.68
C GLU A 183 -13.46 11.59 3.95
N LYS A 184 -14.49 10.77 4.08
CA LYS A 184 -14.28 9.31 4.11
C LYS A 184 -13.96 8.80 2.72
N PHE A 185 -13.11 7.79 2.62
CA PHE A 185 -12.78 7.14 1.35
C PHE A 185 -12.62 5.63 1.54
N GLY A 186 -12.83 4.87 0.46
CA GLY A 186 -12.81 3.41 0.47
C GLY A 186 -12.63 2.84 -0.93
N GLU A 187 -13.01 1.58 -1.11
CA GLU A 187 -13.00 0.88 -2.41
C GLU A 187 -13.49 1.76 -3.58
N GLY A 188 -12.69 1.82 -4.65
CA GLY A 188 -12.96 2.59 -5.86
C GLY A 188 -12.49 4.05 -5.82
N ASP A 189 -12.23 4.62 -4.65
CA ASP A 189 -11.70 5.98 -4.53
C ASP A 189 -10.19 6.02 -4.86
N VAL A 190 -9.75 7.18 -5.35
CA VAL A 190 -8.34 7.51 -5.55
C VAL A 190 -7.97 8.69 -4.65
N ILE A 191 -6.93 8.50 -3.85
CA ILE A 191 -6.30 9.55 -3.06
C ILE A 191 -5.03 10.00 -3.76
N THR A 192 -4.95 11.28 -4.08
CA THR A 192 -3.68 11.94 -4.42
C THR A 192 -3.17 12.63 -3.17
N THR A 193 -1.92 12.36 -2.79
CA THR A 193 -1.26 13.10 -1.71
C THR A 193 -0.15 13.96 -2.29
N TYR A 194 -0.07 15.18 -1.78
CA TYR A 194 0.82 16.23 -2.23
C TYR A 194 1.76 16.61 -1.09
N LEU A 195 3.03 16.79 -1.43
CA LEU A 195 4.09 17.24 -0.54
C LEU A 195 4.79 18.42 -1.20
N ASP A 196 4.69 19.59 -0.58
CA ASP A 196 5.21 20.86 -1.08
C ASP A 196 6.31 21.37 -0.15
N PHE A 197 7.54 21.48 -0.66
CA PHE A 197 8.71 22.02 0.05
C PHE A 197 9.06 23.47 -0.36
N GLU A 198 8.32 24.11 -1.26
CA GLU A 198 8.65 25.43 -1.81
C GLU A 198 8.24 26.60 -0.91
N GLY A 199 7.33 26.36 0.03
CA GLY A 199 6.93 27.33 1.05
C GLY A 199 8.00 27.59 2.11
N GLU A 200 7.67 28.43 3.10
CA GLU A 200 8.54 28.64 4.28
C GLU A 200 8.75 27.33 5.06
N LYS A 201 7.73 26.48 5.08
CA LYS A 201 7.74 25.16 5.70
C LYS A 201 7.08 24.14 4.77
N PRO A 202 7.49 22.86 4.84
CA PRO A 202 6.86 21.83 4.04
C PRO A 202 5.39 21.66 4.42
N THR A 203 4.52 21.41 3.44
CA THR A 203 3.08 21.14 3.67
C THR A 203 2.64 19.85 3.02
N ILE A 204 1.66 19.19 3.65
CA ILE A 204 1.01 17.99 3.13
C ILE A 204 -0.47 18.30 2.89
N SER A 205 -0.93 18.06 1.67
CA SER A 205 -2.33 18.18 1.27
C SER A 205 -2.82 16.93 0.52
N TYR A 206 -4.13 16.83 0.34
CA TYR A 206 -4.76 15.66 -0.28
C TYR A 206 -5.87 16.06 -1.25
N ALA A 207 -6.08 15.24 -2.27
CA ALA A 207 -7.28 15.27 -3.10
C ALA A 207 -7.91 13.88 -3.15
N LYS A 208 -9.24 13.83 -3.23
CA LYS A 208 -10.03 12.61 -3.42
C LYS A 208 -10.77 12.70 -4.75
N ASN A 209 -10.48 11.80 -5.69
CA ASN A 209 -11.14 11.76 -7.00
C ASN A 209 -11.17 13.14 -7.70
N ASP A 210 -10.01 13.81 -7.80
CA ASP A 210 -9.84 15.19 -8.30
C ASP A 210 -10.37 16.33 -7.40
N LYS A 211 -11.13 16.01 -6.34
CA LYS A 211 -11.59 17.01 -5.37
C LYS A 211 -10.49 17.34 -4.36
N ASP A 212 -10.00 18.57 -4.39
CA ASP A 212 -9.09 19.10 -3.37
C ASP A 212 -9.75 19.09 -1.97
N LEU A 213 -9.04 18.51 -1.00
CA LEU A 213 -9.44 18.46 0.41
C LEU A 213 -8.69 19.49 1.27
N GLY A 214 -7.72 20.20 0.69
CA GLY A 214 -6.91 21.21 1.34
C GLY A 214 -5.67 20.66 2.07
N VAL A 215 -4.96 21.58 2.73
CA VAL A 215 -3.76 21.29 3.52
C VAL A 215 -4.15 20.59 4.81
N ALA A 216 -3.63 19.38 5.01
CA ALA A 216 -3.83 18.61 6.24
C ALA A 216 -2.86 19.02 7.35
N CYS A 217 -1.62 19.37 6.98
CA CYS A 217 -0.58 19.70 7.94
C CYS A 217 0.51 20.57 7.31
N THR A 218 0.99 21.53 8.08
CA THR A 218 2.31 22.17 7.88
C THR A 218 3.30 21.47 8.80
N ILE A 219 4.42 21.00 8.25
CA ILE A 219 5.47 20.35 9.02
C ILE A 219 6.27 21.44 9.74
N GLU A 220 5.99 21.59 11.04
CA GLU A 220 6.58 22.63 11.88
C GLU A 220 8.00 22.28 12.31
N GLU A 221 8.29 20.98 12.43
CA GLU A 221 9.57 20.45 12.86
C GLU A 221 10.62 20.46 11.74
N ASP A 222 11.87 20.67 12.12
CA ASP A 222 13.00 20.50 11.21
C ASP A 222 13.14 19.01 10.84
N LEU A 223 13.16 18.74 9.53
CA LEU A 223 13.39 17.40 9.00
C LEU A 223 14.87 17.03 9.01
N GLU A 224 15.77 17.94 9.40
CA GLU A 224 17.22 17.74 9.52
C GLU A 224 17.85 17.20 8.22
N GLY A 225 17.31 17.63 7.07
CA GLY A 225 17.72 17.16 5.74
C GLY A 225 17.29 15.72 5.39
N ASN A 226 16.51 15.05 6.24
CA ASN A 226 15.97 13.73 5.95
C ASN A 226 14.85 13.81 4.91
N ALA A 227 14.79 12.80 4.04
CA ALA A 227 13.75 12.68 3.02
C ALA A 227 12.47 12.05 3.58
N LEU A 228 11.33 12.48 3.02
CA LEU A 228 10.03 11.87 3.25
C LEU A 228 9.75 10.86 2.15
N PHE A 229 9.33 9.67 2.56
CA PHE A 229 9.02 8.54 1.69
C PHE A 229 7.50 8.37 1.61
N PRO A 230 6.94 8.13 0.41
CA PRO A 230 5.57 7.64 0.28
C PRO A 230 5.37 6.41 1.16
N HIS A 231 4.29 6.41 1.93
CA HIS A 231 3.99 5.39 2.93
C HIS A 231 2.51 5.06 2.90
N LEU A 232 2.20 3.77 2.88
CA LEU A 232 0.86 3.21 2.99
C LEU A 232 0.75 2.32 4.21
N LEU A 233 -0.40 2.34 4.86
CA LEU A 233 -0.77 1.39 5.91
C LEU A 233 -2.15 0.82 5.58
N LEU A 234 -2.21 -0.49 5.31
CA LEU A 234 -3.38 -1.17 4.78
C LEU A 234 -3.97 -2.13 5.81
N LYS A 235 -5.30 -2.20 5.88
CA LYS A 235 -6.05 -3.25 6.56
C LYS A 235 -7.11 -3.79 5.62
N ASN A 236 -6.97 -5.06 5.25
CA ASN A 236 -7.92 -5.84 4.43
C ASN A 236 -8.39 -5.13 3.15
N THR A 237 -7.55 -4.31 2.53
CA THR A 237 -7.89 -3.58 1.30
C THR A 237 -6.70 -3.61 0.37
N SER A 238 -6.91 -4.03 -0.87
CA SER A 238 -5.87 -3.98 -1.91
C SER A 238 -5.78 -2.59 -2.51
N VAL A 239 -4.59 -2.25 -3.00
CA VAL A 239 -4.30 -0.94 -3.60
C VAL A 239 -3.46 -1.08 -4.85
N GLU A 240 -3.58 -0.07 -5.70
CA GLU A 240 -2.69 0.20 -6.82
C GLU A 240 -2.20 1.64 -6.71
N ILE A 241 -0.90 1.84 -6.90
CA ILE A 241 -0.28 3.16 -6.81
C ILE A 241 0.12 3.67 -8.18
N ASN A 242 0.02 4.98 -8.39
CA ASN A 242 0.62 5.65 -9.51
C ASN A 242 1.66 6.64 -9.01
N VAL A 243 2.90 6.41 -9.43
CA VAL A 243 4.05 7.28 -9.17
C VAL A 243 4.63 7.86 -10.45
N GLY A 244 3.98 7.71 -11.60
CA GLY A 244 4.49 8.17 -12.91
C GLY A 244 4.76 7.03 -13.89
N GLN A 245 4.59 5.77 -13.47
CA GLN A 245 4.79 4.63 -14.36
C GLN A 245 3.65 4.44 -15.38
N MET A 246 2.52 5.12 -15.19
CA MET A 246 1.35 5.04 -16.06
C MET A 246 1.41 6.11 -17.16
N GLU A 247 0.84 5.84 -18.34
CA GLU A 247 0.76 6.82 -19.43
C GLU A 247 -0.04 8.07 -19.04
N GLU A 248 -1.15 7.86 -18.31
CA GLU A 248 -1.99 8.92 -17.77
C GLU A 248 -2.22 8.68 -16.28
N PRO A 249 -2.24 9.73 -15.45
CA PRO A 249 -2.57 9.60 -14.04
C PRO A 249 -4.04 9.23 -13.85
N PHE A 250 -4.38 8.65 -12.70
CA PHE A 250 -5.77 8.30 -12.37
C PHE A 250 -6.69 9.52 -12.39
N PHE A 251 -6.16 10.65 -11.92
CA PHE A 251 -6.79 11.97 -11.93
C PHE A 251 -5.72 13.04 -12.26
N PRO A 252 -6.12 14.21 -12.79
CA PRO A 252 -5.20 15.31 -13.03
C PRO A 252 -4.37 15.67 -11.79
N ILE A 253 -3.10 16.03 -12.02
CA ILE A 253 -2.19 16.47 -10.97
C ILE A 253 -2.25 18.00 -10.86
N ALA A 254 -2.24 18.51 -9.63
CA ALA A 254 -2.26 19.95 -9.36
C ALA A 254 -1.05 20.67 -9.99
N GLU A 255 -1.24 21.93 -10.37
CA GLU A 255 -0.22 22.72 -11.07
C GLU A 255 1.10 22.82 -10.29
N GLY A 256 2.20 22.54 -10.99
CA GLY A 256 3.56 22.55 -10.45
C GLY A 256 3.94 21.30 -9.65
N PHE A 257 3.02 20.37 -9.39
CA PHE A 257 3.37 19.08 -8.78
C PHE A 257 3.82 18.07 -9.83
N THR A 258 4.77 17.22 -9.43
CA THR A 258 5.30 16.13 -10.26
C THR A 258 5.09 14.80 -9.53
N LEU A 259 4.78 13.72 -10.26
CA LEU A 259 4.74 12.39 -9.67
C LEU A 259 6.16 11.95 -9.27
N ILE A 260 6.32 11.34 -8.11
CA ILE A 260 7.65 11.03 -7.55
C ILE A 260 8.55 10.20 -8.48
N GLY A 261 7.99 9.29 -9.27
CA GLY A 261 8.70 8.46 -10.23
C GLY A 261 9.17 9.19 -11.48
N ASP A 262 8.54 10.32 -11.84
CA ASP A 262 8.94 11.18 -12.96
C ASP A 262 10.10 12.12 -12.58
N LEU A 263 10.46 12.18 -11.30
CA LEU A 263 11.62 12.94 -10.85
C LEU A 263 12.92 12.26 -11.31
N PRO A 264 13.93 13.07 -11.67
CA PRO A 264 15.26 12.55 -11.98
C PRO A 264 15.88 11.90 -10.74
N GLU A 265 16.79 10.93 -10.94
CA GLU A 265 17.38 10.14 -9.84
C GLU A 265 18.13 11.00 -8.82
N GLU A 266 18.78 12.09 -9.25
CA GLU A 266 19.47 13.03 -8.37
C GLU A 266 18.56 13.81 -7.41
N ASP A 267 17.26 13.86 -7.71
CA ASP A 267 16.25 14.52 -6.87
C ASP A 267 15.53 13.55 -5.94
N LYS A 268 15.88 12.26 -6.01
CA LYS A 268 15.34 11.19 -5.17
C LYS A 268 16.40 10.72 -4.17
N VAL A 269 15.94 10.40 -2.96
CA VAL A 269 16.77 9.80 -1.92
C VAL A 269 16.42 8.32 -1.82
N ARG A 270 17.39 7.46 -2.12
CA ARG A 270 17.22 6.01 -2.03
C ARG A 270 17.09 5.57 -0.57
N GLY A 271 16.11 4.75 -0.28
CA GLY A 271 15.93 4.09 1.02
C GLY A 271 16.95 2.96 1.25
N PRO A 272 16.81 2.21 2.36
CA PRO A 272 17.77 1.19 2.74
C PRO A 272 17.82 0.07 1.70
N LEU A 273 19.04 -0.29 1.31
CA LEU A 273 19.27 -1.43 0.42
C LEU A 273 19.23 -2.73 1.23
N PRO A 274 18.76 -3.83 0.61
CA PRO A 274 18.82 -5.12 1.26
C PRO A 274 20.28 -5.45 1.62
N PRO A 275 20.52 -6.21 2.70
CA PRO A 275 21.86 -6.64 3.05
C PRO A 275 22.52 -7.36 1.87
N ALA A 276 23.79 -7.03 1.61
CA ALA A 276 24.53 -7.58 0.46
C ALA A 276 24.68 -9.11 0.54
N GLU A 277 24.68 -9.66 1.75
CA GLU A 277 24.78 -11.10 1.98
C GLU A 277 23.66 -11.60 2.92
N LYS A 278 23.21 -12.84 2.68
CA LYS A 278 22.21 -13.51 3.54
C LYS A 278 22.61 -13.61 5.02
N LYS A 279 23.90 -13.60 5.33
CA LYS A 279 24.41 -13.65 6.71
C LYS A 279 24.18 -12.34 7.48
N ASP A 280 23.98 -11.25 6.73
CA ASP A 280 23.73 -9.91 7.25
C ASP A 280 22.22 -9.64 7.41
N CYS A 281 21.35 -10.53 6.92
CA CYS A 281 19.94 -10.60 7.30
C CYS A 281 19.83 -11.09 8.76
N GLU A 282 19.61 -10.16 9.68
CA GLU A 282 19.40 -10.32 11.14
C GLU A 282 19.92 -11.62 11.79
N ASN A 283 21.19 -11.56 12.21
CA ASN A 283 21.69 -12.15 13.48
C ASN A 283 22.46 -11.09 14.31
N GLY A 284 22.24 -9.79 14.06
CA GLY A 284 23.18 -8.73 14.43
C GLY A 284 22.68 -7.63 15.36
N ARG A 285 21.43 -7.61 15.84
CA ARG A 285 21.02 -6.65 16.87
C ARG A 285 21.39 -7.19 18.26
N LYS A 286 22.67 -7.05 18.64
CA LYS A 286 23.00 -7.00 20.06
C LYS A 286 22.34 -5.75 20.62
N LEU A 287 21.27 -5.95 21.37
CA LEU A 287 20.75 -4.96 22.31
C LEU A 287 21.92 -4.58 23.23
N VAL A 288 22.32 -3.31 23.17
CA VAL A 288 23.23 -2.70 24.15
C VAL A 288 22.37 -1.93 25.13
#